data_AF-A0A9N9GVU3-F1
#
_entry.id   AF-A0A9N9GVU3-F1
#
_cell.length_a   1.000
_cell.length_b   1.000
_cell.length_c   1.000
_cell.angle_alpha   90.00
_cell.angle_beta   90.00
_cell.angle_gamma   90.00
#
_symmetry.space_group_name_H-M   'P 1'
#
loop_
_entity.id
_entity.type
_entity.pdbx_description
1 polymer ?
#
loop_
_entity_poly.entity_id
_entity_poly.type
_entity_poly.pdbx_seq_one_letter_code
_entity_poly.pdbx_strand_id
1 'polypeptide(L)'
;MADSNYIFEPKKQNVKANIQKTVHQIPGFSIEYVKSLFPLFSWIGRYNTTWLTGDLIAGITVGLVVIPQSMAYAKVAALPVEYGLYSSFVGVTIYCLFATSKDMTIGPTAVMSLLIGQALTAIASNKDNAGYQNTTIAAAFSLLAGLIVLLFGLLRLGYIVRFVSNPVIAGFTTGSAVNITISQTLGRIAIASFNGKSSNKYAYVPLTPTFEGAQSPPKGILIFRFDQKLTFPNADYIEDQVISYVKANTRRMAEMPTKANDLPWNEAKETYESNVQSNSQLPPLKAIVFDFSAVCIVDSTAVQILVNIKRTVNKYADCEVEYHFANILNESIQRALIIAGFGSVDQKASLVDIGTNTAKIDDLESKHSVEIKLSMETKKSAEISEVVIEGSEDTIITSQGKKFFHLSVEEAVIAATNGAWE
;
A
#
# COMPACT_ATOMS: atom_id res chain seq x y z
N MET A 1 -49.65 -35.98 28.87
CA MET A 1 -50.65 -35.56 27.88
C MET A 1 -50.10 -34.34 27.18
N ALA A 2 -49.76 -34.48 25.91
CA ALA A 2 -49.12 -33.45 25.10
C ALA A 2 -50.18 -32.78 24.22
N ASP A 3 -50.45 -31.49 24.44
CA ASP A 3 -51.34 -30.70 23.58
C ASP A 3 -50.56 -30.20 22.36
N SER A 4 -50.58 -31.01 21.31
CA SER A 4 -50.18 -30.64 19.96
C SER A 4 -51.44 -30.28 19.18
N ASN A 5 -51.73 -28.98 18.99
CA ASN A 5 -52.59 -28.48 17.92
C ASN A 5 -52.44 -26.95 17.74
N TYR A 6 -51.26 -26.50 17.30
CA TYR A 6 -51.14 -25.21 16.61
C TYR A 6 -51.19 -25.48 15.10
N ILE A 7 -52.40 -25.59 14.55
CA ILE A 7 -52.59 -25.57 13.10
C ILE A 7 -52.45 -24.11 12.66
N PHE A 8 -51.31 -23.78 12.06
CA PHE A 8 -51.13 -22.51 11.34
C PHE A 8 -52.06 -22.55 10.13
N GLU A 9 -53.23 -21.91 10.21
CA GLU A 9 -54.04 -21.67 9.02
C GLU A 9 -53.36 -20.56 8.17
N PRO A 10 -52.88 -20.85 6.95
CA PRO A 10 -52.40 -19.79 6.09
C PRO A 10 -53.61 -18.95 5.68
N LYS A 11 -53.72 -17.74 6.22
CA LYS A 11 -54.65 -16.71 5.71
C LYS A 11 -54.42 -16.62 4.21
N LYS A 12 -55.39 -17.10 3.40
CA LYS A 12 -55.37 -16.92 1.94
C LYS A 12 -55.37 -15.42 1.67
N GLN A 13 -54.19 -14.86 1.46
CA GLN A 13 -54.02 -13.47 1.11
C GLN A 13 -54.64 -13.29 -0.27
N ASN A 14 -55.77 -12.58 -0.34
CA ASN A 14 -56.39 -12.21 -1.61
C ASN A 14 -55.44 -11.26 -2.32
N VAL A 15 -54.57 -11.81 -3.17
CA VAL A 15 -53.56 -11.09 -3.96
C VAL A 15 -54.20 -9.95 -4.74
N LYS A 16 -55.41 -10.15 -5.29
CA LYS A 16 -56.18 -9.09 -5.97
C LYS A 16 -56.56 -7.93 -5.05
N ALA A 17 -56.99 -8.21 -3.82
CA ALA A 17 -57.35 -7.18 -2.84
C ALA A 17 -56.13 -6.42 -2.30
N ASN A 18 -54.99 -7.12 -2.16
CA ASN A 18 -53.72 -6.47 -1.81
C ASN A 18 -53.19 -5.62 -2.97
N ILE A 19 -53.24 -6.10 -4.22
CA ILE A 19 -52.85 -5.30 -5.39
C ILE A 19 -53.74 -4.07 -5.51
N GLN A 20 -55.06 -4.19 -5.33
CA GLN A 20 -55.97 -3.05 -5.43
C GLN A 20 -55.77 -2.02 -4.31
N LYS A 21 -55.45 -2.47 -3.09
CA LYS A 21 -55.03 -1.59 -1.98
C LYS A 21 -53.67 -0.95 -2.23
N THR A 22 -52.69 -1.69 -2.72
CA THR A 22 -51.37 -1.17 -3.09
C THR A 22 -51.48 -0.14 -4.21
N VAL A 23 -52.31 -0.40 -5.23
CA VAL A 23 -52.59 0.53 -6.34
C VAL A 23 -53.23 1.83 -5.85
N HIS A 24 -54.16 1.74 -4.89
CA HIS A 24 -54.74 2.92 -4.23
C HIS A 24 -53.74 3.67 -3.33
N GLN A 25 -52.71 2.98 -2.82
CA GLN A 25 -51.67 3.54 -1.97
C GLN A 25 -50.42 4.00 -2.75
N ILE A 26 -50.33 3.76 -4.07
CA ILE A 26 -49.26 4.28 -4.95
C ILE A 26 -48.99 5.76 -4.72
N PRO A 27 -49.97 6.69 -4.68
CA PRO A 27 -49.67 8.11 -4.49
C PRO A 27 -48.98 8.40 -3.14
N GLY A 28 -49.33 7.68 -2.07
CA GLY A 28 -48.69 7.81 -0.76
C GLY A 28 -47.27 7.21 -0.74
N PHE A 29 -47.12 6.02 -1.32
CA PHE A 29 -45.82 5.35 -1.42
C PHE A 29 -44.83 6.12 -2.30
N SER A 30 -45.28 6.73 -3.40
CA SER A 30 -44.45 7.59 -4.24
C SER A 30 -43.99 8.86 -3.52
N ILE A 31 -44.86 9.48 -2.69
CA ILE A 31 -44.48 10.66 -1.89
C ILE A 31 -43.49 10.28 -0.79
N GLU A 32 -43.68 9.15 -0.10
CA GLU A 32 -42.71 8.64 0.87
C GLU A 32 -41.38 8.25 0.21
N TYR A 33 -41.43 7.68 -1.00
CA TYR A 33 -40.25 7.39 -1.80
C TYR A 33 -39.47 8.67 -2.12
N VAL A 34 -40.14 9.71 -2.62
CA VAL A 34 -39.50 11.00 -2.93
C VAL A 34 -38.95 11.66 -1.66
N LYS A 35 -39.67 11.61 -0.53
CA LYS A 35 -39.17 12.08 0.77
C LYS A 35 -37.95 11.28 1.24
N SER A 36 -37.90 9.97 0.98
CA SER A 36 -36.74 9.12 1.29
C SER A 36 -35.54 9.40 0.37
N LEU A 37 -35.80 9.88 -0.85
CA LEU A 37 -34.75 10.20 -1.83
C LEU A 37 -34.07 11.54 -1.53
N PHE A 38 -34.77 12.50 -0.92
CA PHE A 38 -34.23 13.79 -0.51
C PHE A 38 -34.27 13.98 1.02
N PRO A 39 -33.35 13.35 1.78
CA PRO A 39 -33.29 13.50 3.23
C PRO A 39 -33.01 14.94 3.69
N LEU A 40 -32.46 15.78 2.81
CA LEU A 40 -32.18 17.21 3.03
C LEU A 40 -33.33 17.95 3.72
N PHE A 41 -34.55 17.76 3.21
CA PHE A 41 -35.74 18.44 3.73
C PHE A 41 -36.11 18.03 5.16
N SER A 42 -35.65 16.87 5.61
CA SER A 42 -35.94 16.35 6.94
C SER A 42 -35.02 16.90 8.04
N TRP A 43 -33.79 17.28 7.69
CA TRP A 43 -32.77 17.73 8.66
C TRP A 43 -32.51 19.23 8.62
N ILE A 44 -32.69 19.89 7.46
CA ILE A 44 -32.38 21.33 7.33
C ILE A 44 -33.20 22.20 8.29
N GLY A 45 -34.48 21.85 8.52
CA GLY A 45 -35.35 22.54 9.48
C GLY A 45 -35.07 22.23 10.95
N ARG A 46 -34.23 21.23 11.24
CA ARG A 46 -33.82 20.81 12.59
C ARG A 46 -32.38 21.19 12.92
N TYR A 47 -31.73 21.99 12.07
CA TYR A 47 -30.34 22.38 12.23
C TYR A 47 -30.17 23.43 13.34
N ASN A 48 -29.28 23.16 14.29
CA ASN A 48 -28.98 24.07 15.39
C ASN A 48 -27.82 25.00 15.00
N THR A 49 -27.99 26.31 15.14
CA THR A 49 -26.96 27.33 14.84
C THR A 49 -25.70 27.19 15.69
N THR A 50 -25.79 26.53 16.85
CA THR A 50 -24.63 26.20 17.68
C THR A 50 -23.66 25.26 16.97
N TRP A 51 -24.17 24.35 16.12
CA TRP A 51 -23.37 23.39 15.35
C TRP A 51 -22.60 24.04 14.20
N LEU A 52 -23.03 25.22 13.74
CA LEU A 52 -22.43 25.94 12.62
C LEU A 52 -20.93 26.19 12.83
N THR A 53 -20.52 26.50 14.06
CA THR A 53 -19.11 26.75 14.38
C THR A 53 -18.25 25.50 14.23
N GLY A 54 -18.74 24.34 14.71
CA GLY A 54 -18.08 23.05 14.54
C GLY A 54 -18.02 22.61 13.09
N ASP A 55 -19.13 22.73 12.37
CA ASP A 55 -19.22 22.35 10.96
C ASP A 55 -18.36 23.26 10.06
N LEU A 56 -18.22 24.54 10.40
CA LEU A 56 -17.34 25.47 9.67
C LEU A 56 -15.86 25.09 9.86
N ILE A 57 -15.44 24.80 11.10
CA ILE A 57 -14.06 24.37 11.39
C ILE A 57 -13.78 23.04 10.69
N ALA A 58 -14.70 22.06 10.80
CA ALA A 58 -14.59 20.78 10.13
C ALA A 58 -14.51 20.94 8.60
N GLY A 59 -15.38 21.77 8.02
CA GLY A 59 -15.39 22.06 6.57
C GLY A 59 -14.09 22.69 6.08
N ILE A 60 -13.54 23.66 6.81
CA ILE A 60 -12.25 24.28 6.46
C ILE A 60 -11.11 23.25 6.54
N THR A 61 -11.05 22.45 7.62
CA THR A 61 -10.00 21.44 7.79
C THR A 61 -10.06 20.35 6.70
N VAL A 62 -11.25 19.82 6.42
CA VAL A 62 -11.43 18.82 5.35
C VAL A 62 -11.15 19.43 3.98
N GLY A 63 -11.60 20.66 3.72
CA GLY A 63 -11.32 21.37 2.46
C GLY A 63 -9.82 21.57 2.21
N LEU A 64 -9.07 21.98 3.23
CA LEU A 64 -7.61 22.14 3.14
C LEU A 64 -6.89 20.82 2.83
N VAL A 65 -7.41 19.68 3.30
CA VAL A 65 -6.85 18.35 3.00
C VAL A 65 -7.24 17.87 1.60
N VAL A 66 -8.50 18.08 1.20
CA VAL A 66 -9.05 17.58 -0.07
C VAL A 66 -8.44 18.27 -1.29
N ILE A 67 -8.06 19.55 -1.21
CA ILE A 67 -7.44 20.28 -2.32
C ILE A 67 -6.14 19.60 -2.81
N PRO A 68 -5.07 19.48 -2.01
CA PRO A 68 -3.84 18.83 -2.45
C PRO A 68 -4.05 17.33 -2.74
N GLN A 69 -4.91 16.65 -1.97
CA GLN A 69 -5.22 15.24 -2.17
C GLN A 69 -5.86 14.97 -3.54
N SER A 70 -6.86 15.77 -3.93
CA SER A 70 -7.56 15.62 -5.21
C SER A 70 -6.65 15.92 -6.42
N MET A 71 -5.77 16.92 -6.30
CA MET A 71 -4.77 17.23 -7.33
C MET A 71 -3.78 16.08 -7.53
N ALA A 72 -3.33 15.45 -6.43
CA ALA A 72 -2.45 14.29 -6.51
C ALA A 72 -3.14 13.10 -7.21
N TYR A 73 -4.40 12.84 -6.87
CA TYR A 73 -5.19 11.75 -7.46
C TYR A 73 -5.51 11.96 -8.94
N ALA A 74 -5.67 13.20 -9.40
CA ALA A 74 -5.80 13.49 -10.83
C ALA A 74 -4.52 13.12 -11.61
N LYS A 75 -3.34 13.42 -11.04
CA LYS A 75 -2.05 13.01 -11.64
C LYS A 75 -1.90 11.49 -11.70
N VAL A 76 -2.31 10.77 -10.65
CA VAL A 76 -2.29 9.29 -10.66
C VAL A 76 -3.20 8.71 -11.75
N ALA A 77 -4.30 9.40 -12.08
CA ALA A 77 -5.19 9.03 -13.18
C ALA A 77 -4.70 9.47 -14.58
N ALA A 78 -3.48 10.05 -14.69
CA ALA A 78 -2.94 10.61 -15.92
C ALA A 78 -3.85 11.70 -16.56
N LEU A 79 -4.52 12.50 -15.70
CA LEU A 79 -5.36 13.62 -16.10
C LEU A 79 -4.77 14.96 -15.60
N PRO A 80 -5.14 16.09 -16.24
CA PRO A 80 -4.80 17.41 -15.73
C PRO A 80 -5.36 17.63 -14.31
N VAL A 81 -4.63 18.39 -13.48
CA VAL A 81 -4.89 18.51 -12.03
C VAL A 81 -6.24 19.16 -11.70
N GLU A 82 -6.73 20.03 -12.58
CA GLU A 82 -8.03 20.70 -12.44
C GLU A 82 -9.21 19.72 -12.38
N TYR A 83 -9.10 18.55 -13.02
CA TYR A 83 -10.16 17.52 -12.97
C TYR A 83 -10.29 16.89 -11.58
N GLY A 84 -9.22 16.87 -10.78
CA GLY A 84 -9.29 16.46 -9.38
C GLY A 84 -10.15 17.42 -8.57
N LEU A 85 -9.94 18.73 -8.78
CA LEU A 85 -10.71 19.79 -8.13
C LEU A 85 -12.19 19.72 -8.54
N TYR A 86 -12.48 19.57 -9.84
CA TYR A 86 -13.87 19.41 -10.32
C TYR A 86 -14.57 18.23 -9.67
N SER A 87 -13.90 17.08 -9.58
CA SER A 87 -14.45 15.86 -8.99
C SER A 87 -14.74 16.03 -7.49
N SER A 88 -13.84 16.71 -6.76
CA SER A 88 -14.02 16.97 -5.33
C SER A 88 -15.15 17.95 -5.03
N PHE A 89 -15.35 18.98 -5.86
CA PHE A 89 -16.39 19.97 -5.66
C PHE A 89 -17.78 19.45 -6.06
N VAL A 90 -17.89 18.89 -7.27
CA VAL A 90 -19.19 18.43 -7.82
C VAL A 90 -19.72 17.26 -7.00
N GLY A 91 -18.87 16.30 -6.62
CA GLY A 91 -19.27 15.13 -5.84
C GLY A 91 -19.88 15.49 -4.48
N VAL A 92 -19.20 16.35 -3.70
CA VAL A 92 -19.69 16.81 -2.39
C VAL A 92 -20.98 17.61 -2.52
N THR A 93 -21.05 18.51 -3.51
CA THR A 93 -22.24 19.36 -3.72
C THR A 93 -23.47 18.54 -4.03
N ILE A 94 -23.35 17.54 -4.92
CA ILE A 94 -24.46 16.63 -5.24
C ILE A 94 -24.78 15.76 -4.02
N TYR A 95 -23.79 15.22 -3.31
CA TYR A 95 -24.04 14.38 -2.14
C TYR A 95 -24.80 15.12 -1.05
N CYS A 96 -24.53 16.40 -0.82
CA CYS A 96 -25.26 17.22 0.17
C CYS A 96 -26.78 17.19 -0.03
N LEU A 97 -27.26 17.16 -1.29
CA LEU A 97 -28.69 17.10 -1.62
C LEU A 97 -29.32 15.74 -1.31
N PHE A 98 -28.54 14.66 -1.43
CA PHE A 98 -28.96 13.27 -1.23
C PHE A 98 -28.37 12.65 0.05
N ALA A 99 -27.85 13.48 0.95
CA ALA A 99 -27.03 13.03 2.07
C ALA A 99 -27.84 12.17 3.04
N THR A 100 -27.40 10.93 3.23
CA THR A 100 -27.97 10.00 4.21
C THR A 100 -27.19 9.99 5.52
N SER A 101 -25.93 10.45 5.50
CA SER A 101 -25.08 10.60 6.68
C SER A 101 -24.51 12.02 6.75
N LYS A 102 -24.54 12.61 7.95
CA LYS A 102 -24.02 13.96 8.20
C LYS A 102 -22.49 14.04 8.26
N ASP A 103 -21.82 12.93 8.57
CA ASP A 103 -20.37 12.88 8.83
C ASP A 103 -19.54 12.39 7.63
N MET A 104 -20.21 12.00 6.53
CA MET A 104 -19.53 11.44 5.36
C MET A 104 -19.22 12.52 4.33
N THR A 105 -17.94 12.66 3.96
CA THR A 105 -17.53 13.48 2.81
C THR A 105 -17.17 12.56 1.65
N ILE A 106 -17.72 12.85 0.47
CA ILE A 106 -17.42 12.13 -0.76
C ILE A 106 -16.35 12.89 -1.53
N GLY A 107 -15.33 12.19 -2.01
CA GLY A 107 -14.27 12.81 -2.81
C GLY A 107 -13.58 11.80 -3.72
N PRO A 108 -12.64 12.28 -4.55
CA PRO A 108 -11.79 11.38 -5.32
C PRO A 108 -10.99 10.48 -4.37
N THR A 109 -10.84 9.22 -4.75
CA THR A 109 -10.08 8.22 -3.98
C THR A 109 -8.95 7.66 -4.83
N ALA A 110 -7.83 7.34 -4.19
CA ALA A 110 -6.62 6.84 -4.86
C ALA A 110 -6.90 5.60 -5.73
N VAL A 111 -7.72 4.66 -5.23
CA VAL A 111 -8.05 3.42 -5.93
C VAL A 111 -8.79 3.68 -7.24
N MET A 112 -9.81 4.54 -7.19
CA MET A 112 -10.61 4.87 -8.38
C MET A 112 -9.76 5.64 -9.40
N SER A 113 -8.87 6.53 -8.95
CA SER A 113 -7.94 7.24 -9.82
C SER A 113 -6.96 6.30 -10.53
N LEU A 114 -6.40 5.32 -9.82
CA LEU A 114 -5.50 4.33 -10.42
C LEU A 114 -6.21 3.47 -11.47
N LEU A 115 -7.42 3.00 -11.18
CA LEU A 115 -8.22 2.20 -12.12
C LEU A 115 -8.57 2.99 -13.39
N ILE A 116 -8.93 4.27 -13.25
CA ILE A 116 -9.19 5.15 -14.40
C ILE A 116 -7.91 5.33 -15.21
N GLY A 117 -6.76 5.56 -14.56
CA GLY A 117 -5.47 5.66 -15.25
C GLY A 117 -5.13 4.42 -16.06
N GLN A 118 -5.27 3.23 -15.48
CA GLN A 118 -5.04 1.95 -16.16
C GLN A 118 -6.00 1.74 -17.35
N ALA A 119 -7.29 2.07 -17.18
CA ALA A 119 -8.27 1.99 -18.25
C ALA A 119 -7.94 2.94 -19.40
N LEU A 120 -7.52 4.17 -19.09
CA LEU A 120 -7.09 5.15 -20.10
C LEU A 120 -5.86 4.65 -20.88
N THR A 121 -4.85 4.11 -20.20
CA THR A 121 -3.65 3.55 -20.86
C THR A 121 -3.99 2.35 -21.75
N ALA A 122 -4.91 1.48 -21.31
CA ALA A 122 -5.36 0.33 -22.10
C ALA A 122 -6.12 0.76 -23.36
N ILE A 123 -6.95 1.81 -23.27
CA ILE A 123 -7.69 2.35 -24.42
C ILE A 123 -6.74 3.09 -25.37
N ALA A 124 -5.79 3.87 -24.84
CA ALA A 124 -4.82 4.62 -25.62
C ALA A 124 -3.84 3.72 -26.40
N SER A 125 -3.59 2.50 -25.90
CA SER A 125 -2.72 1.51 -26.56
C SER A 125 -3.38 0.86 -27.79
N ASN A 126 -4.70 1.01 -27.98
CA ASN A 126 -5.39 0.56 -29.17
C ASN A 126 -5.26 1.60 -30.30
N LYS A 127 -4.60 1.22 -31.40
CA LYS A 127 -4.27 2.09 -32.55
C LYS A 127 -5.48 2.77 -33.20
N ASP A 128 -6.68 2.22 -33.07
CA ASP A 128 -7.91 2.76 -33.66
C ASP A 128 -8.47 3.99 -32.90
N ASN A 129 -8.00 4.25 -31.66
CA ASN A 129 -8.50 5.33 -30.80
C ASN A 129 -7.49 6.48 -30.58
N ALA A 130 -6.42 6.53 -31.38
CA ALA A 130 -5.28 7.45 -31.19
C ALA A 130 -5.60 8.95 -31.30
N GLY A 131 -6.86 9.34 -31.57
CA GLY A 131 -7.30 10.74 -31.70
C GLY A 131 -8.09 11.31 -30.53
N TYR A 132 -8.46 10.51 -29.52
CA TYR A 132 -9.31 10.99 -28.42
C TYR A 132 -8.48 11.47 -27.22
N GLN A 133 -8.82 12.65 -26.70
CA GLN A 133 -8.20 13.19 -25.50
C GLN A 133 -8.60 12.35 -24.27
N ASN A 134 -7.63 12.04 -23.38
CA ASN A 134 -7.85 11.27 -22.15
C ASN A 134 -9.00 11.83 -21.29
N THR A 135 -9.20 13.15 -21.33
CA THR A 135 -10.27 13.86 -20.61
C THR A 135 -11.66 13.45 -21.08
N THR A 136 -11.87 13.35 -22.40
CA THR A 136 -13.15 12.94 -23.00
C THR A 136 -13.48 11.49 -22.65
N ILE A 137 -12.47 10.61 -22.69
CA ILE A 137 -12.64 9.20 -22.33
C ILE A 137 -13.00 9.07 -20.84
N ALA A 138 -12.29 9.79 -19.96
CA ALA A 138 -12.58 9.80 -18.53
C ALA A 138 -13.99 10.34 -18.21
N ALA A 139 -14.43 11.40 -18.92
CA ALA A 139 -15.77 11.95 -18.77
C ALA A 139 -16.86 10.94 -19.20
N ALA A 140 -16.68 10.26 -20.34
CA ALA A 140 -17.59 9.22 -20.80
C ALA A 140 -17.65 8.02 -19.83
N PHE A 141 -16.49 7.60 -19.32
CA PHE A 141 -16.39 6.54 -18.32
C PHE A 141 -17.14 6.90 -17.03
N SER A 142 -16.94 8.12 -16.52
CA SER A 142 -17.64 8.64 -15.34
C SER A 142 -19.16 8.69 -15.54
N LEU A 143 -19.62 9.15 -16.71
CA LEU A 143 -21.04 9.19 -17.05
C LEU A 143 -21.66 7.78 -17.06
N LEU A 144 -20.98 6.83 -17.73
CA LEU A 144 -21.45 5.44 -17.80
C LEU A 144 -21.50 4.79 -16.41
N ALA A 145 -20.44 4.94 -15.61
CA ALA A 145 -20.38 4.43 -14.24
C ALA A 145 -21.50 5.04 -13.39
N GLY A 146 -21.72 6.36 -13.51
CA GLY A 146 -22.81 7.06 -12.82
C GLY A 146 -24.19 6.55 -13.23
N LEU A 147 -24.42 6.27 -14.52
CA LEU A 147 -25.68 5.70 -15.02
C LEU A 147 -25.94 4.30 -14.45
N ILE A 148 -24.91 3.46 -14.38
CA ILE A 148 -25.02 2.10 -13.81
C ILE A 148 -25.35 2.17 -12.32
N VAL A 149 -24.64 3.02 -11.56
CA VAL A 149 -24.90 3.20 -10.12
C VAL A 149 -26.29 3.80 -9.88
N LEU A 150 -26.72 4.74 -10.72
CA LEU A 150 -28.07 5.30 -10.68
C LEU A 150 -29.12 4.23 -10.94
N LEU A 151 -28.91 3.34 -11.91
CA LEU A 151 -29.79 2.21 -12.17
C LEU A 151 -29.89 1.26 -10.96
N PHE A 152 -28.76 0.91 -10.34
CA PHE A 152 -28.75 0.09 -9.11
C PHE A 152 -29.45 0.78 -7.94
N GLY A 153 -29.31 2.10 -7.82
CA GLY A 153 -30.02 2.91 -6.83
C GLY A 153 -31.53 2.90 -7.04
N LEU A 154 -31.99 3.13 -8.28
CA LEU A 154 -33.41 3.11 -8.65
C LEU A 154 -34.06 1.73 -8.44
N LEU A 155 -33.32 0.67 -8.75
CA LEU A 155 -33.76 -0.71 -8.52
C LEU A 155 -33.63 -1.14 -7.04
N ARG A 156 -33.09 -0.28 -6.16
CA ARG A 156 -32.83 -0.54 -4.73
C ARG A 156 -31.98 -1.80 -4.49
N LEU A 157 -30.99 -2.06 -5.35
CA LEU A 157 -30.04 -3.18 -5.20
C LEU A 157 -29.06 -3.01 -4.02
N GLY A 158 -29.14 -1.92 -3.25
CA GLY A 158 -28.34 -1.71 -2.04
C GLY A 158 -28.48 -2.83 -0.99
N TYR A 159 -29.56 -3.63 -1.03
CA TYR A 159 -29.68 -4.83 -0.22
C TYR A 159 -28.57 -5.86 -0.51
N ILE A 160 -28.09 -5.95 -1.75
CA ILE A 160 -27.02 -6.88 -2.16
C ILE A 160 -25.70 -6.52 -1.47
N VAL A 161 -25.43 -5.24 -1.26
CA VAL A 161 -24.20 -4.76 -0.61
C VAL A 161 -24.10 -5.27 0.84
N ARG A 162 -25.23 -5.56 1.50
CA ARG A 162 -25.26 -6.14 2.86
C ARG A 162 -24.75 -7.58 2.93
N PHE A 163 -24.63 -8.28 1.80
CA PHE A 163 -24.03 -9.62 1.75
C PHE A 163 -22.50 -9.59 1.60
N VAL A 164 -21.91 -8.41 1.40
CA VAL A 164 -20.44 -8.28 1.40
C VAL A 164 -19.97 -8.33 2.85
N SER A 165 -19.17 -9.35 3.17
CA SER A 165 -18.67 -9.55 4.52
C SER A 165 -17.57 -8.53 4.87
N ASN A 166 -17.50 -8.11 6.14
CA ASN A 166 -16.47 -7.18 6.62
C ASN A 166 -15.04 -7.64 6.31
N PRO A 167 -14.68 -8.96 6.39
CA PRO A 167 -13.36 -9.43 5.98
C PRO A 167 -13.03 -9.20 4.51
N VAL A 168 -14.02 -9.30 3.60
CA VAL A 168 -13.81 -9.05 2.17
C VAL A 168 -13.51 -7.57 1.92
N ILE A 169 -14.23 -6.67 2.59
CA ILE A 169 -13.98 -5.23 2.49
C ILE A 169 -12.59 -4.91 3.03
N ALA A 170 -12.23 -5.46 4.20
CA ALA A 170 -10.89 -5.26 4.79
C ALA A 170 -9.77 -5.79 3.90
N GLY A 171 -9.93 -6.99 3.31
CA GLY A 171 -8.98 -7.57 2.36
C GLY A 171 -8.84 -6.71 1.10
N PHE A 172 -9.95 -6.27 0.51
CA PHE A 172 -9.93 -5.40 -0.66
C PHE A 172 -9.25 -4.05 -0.38
N THR A 173 -9.54 -3.42 0.76
CA THR A 173 -8.91 -2.16 1.15
C THR A 173 -7.41 -2.33 1.36
N THR A 174 -6.99 -3.42 2.01
CA THR A 174 -5.57 -3.72 2.24
C THR A 174 -4.84 -3.99 0.92
N GLY A 175 -5.41 -4.82 0.04
CA GLY A 175 -4.83 -5.10 -1.27
C GLY A 175 -4.76 -3.87 -2.17
N SER A 176 -5.81 -3.03 -2.17
CA SER A 176 -5.84 -1.79 -2.93
C SER A 176 -4.79 -0.79 -2.44
N ALA A 177 -4.58 -0.69 -1.13
CA ALA A 177 -3.54 0.16 -0.57
C ALA A 177 -2.15 -0.28 -1.01
N VAL A 178 -1.88 -1.58 -1.03
CA VAL A 178 -0.61 -2.12 -1.52
C VAL A 178 -0.39 -1.86 -3.00
N ASN A 179 -1.42 -2.02 -3.83
CA ASN A 179 -1.35 -1.69 -5.25
C ASN A 179 -0.98 -0.20 -5.45
N ILE A 180 -1.52 0.70 -4.62
CA ILE A 180 -1.17 2.13 -4.66
C ILE A 180 0.29 2.36 -4.24
N THR A 181 0.75 1.70 -3.17
CA THR A 181 2.13 1.81 -2.66
C THR A 181 3.17 1.41 -3.67
N ILE A 182 2.98 0.26 -4.30
CA ILE A 182 3.94 -0.30 -5.25
C ILE A 182 3.95 0.52 -6.55
N SER A 183 2.80 1.07 -6.94
CA SER A 183 2.69 2.00 -8.06
C SER A 183 3.48 3.31 -7.86
N GLN A 184 4.03 3.55 -6.66
CA GLN A 184 4.82 4.72 -6.30
C GLN A 184 6.28 4.38 -5.93
N THR A 185 6.94 3.49 -6.68
CA THR A 185 8.36 3.12 -6.47
C THR A 185 9.24 4.37 -6.37
N LEU A 186 10.16 4.51 -5.41
CA LEU A 186 10.87 5.78 -5.17
C LEU A 186 12.24 5.91 -5.86
N GLY A 187 12.47 7.09 -6.45
CA GLY A 187 13.72 7.66 -6.87
C GLY A 187 14.23 8.66 -5.84
N ARG A 188 15.29 9.40 -6.18
CA ARG A 188 15.91 10.40 -5.30
C ARG A 188 15.96 11.77 -5.96
N ILE A 189 15.69 12.82 -5.20
CA ILE A 189 15.88 14.22 -5.57
C ILE A 189 16.89 14.81 -4.60
N ALA A 190 17.91 15.50 -5.10
CA ALA A 190 18.87 16.20 -4.25
C ALA A 190 18.18 17.39 -3.57
N ILE A 191 18.30 17.49 -2.25
CA ILE A 191 17.74 18.63 -1.50
C ILE A 191 18.70 19.80 -1.68
N ALA A 192 18.23 20.85 -2.35
CA ALA A 192 18.99 22.10 -2.45
C ALA A 192 19.20 22.69 -1.05
N SER A 193 20.46 22.85 -0.66
CA SER A 193 20.84 23.49 0.59
C SER A 193 20.65 25.01 0.49
N PHE A 194 19.95 25.60 1.45
CA PHE A 194 19.61 27.02 1.46
C PHE A 194 20.77 27.97 1.80
N ASN A 195 22.04 27.53 1.74
CA ASN A 195 23.20 28.36 2.09
C ASN A 195 24.45 28.15 1.20
N GLY A 196 24.28 27.71 -0.06
CA GLY A 196 25.40 27.62 -1.01
C GLY A 196 26.43 26.51 -0.75
N LYS A 197 26.27 25.71 0.31
CA LYS A 197 26.98 24.44 0.51
C LYS A 197 26.17 23.30 -0.10
N SER A 198 26.68 22.62 -1.12
CA SER A 198 26.03 21.43 -1.68
C SER A 198 25.80 20.39 -0.57
N SER A 199 24.54 20.20 -0.17
CA SER A 199 24.16 19.16 0.78
C SER A 199 23.98 17.86 0.00
N ASN A 200 24.74 16.82 0.36
CA ASN A 200 24.57 15.46 -0.19
C ASN A 200 23.31 14.75 0.34
N LYS A 201 22.30 15.49 0.80
CA LYS A 201 21.05 14.95 1.32
C LYS A 201 20.04 14.74 0.22
N TYR A 202 19.43 13.56 0.20
CA TYR A 202 18.48 13.17 -0.84
C TYR A 202 17.09 12.96 -0.24
N ALA A 203 16.08 13.58 -0.87
CA ALA A 203 14.69 13.23 -0.64
C ALA A 203 14.31 12.07 -1.55
N TYR A 204 13.75 11.00 -0.99
CA TYR A 204 13.28 9.86 -1.78
C TYR A 204 11.82 10.09 -2.18
N VAL A 205 11.57 10.10 -3.50
CA VAL A 205 10.30 10.52 -4.14
C VAL A 205 9.87 9.49 -5.18
N PRO A 206 8.59 9.13 -5.32
CA PRO A 206 8.13 8.18 -6.35
C PRO A 206 8.65 8.50 -7.77
N LEU A 207 9.25 7.52 -8.47
CA LEU A 207 9.63 7.50 -9.89
C LEU A 207 8.42 7.59 -10.81
N THR A 208 7.23 7.21 -10.31
CA THR A 208 5.97 7.22 -11.05
C THR A 208 4.89 7.94 -10.22
N PRO A 209 4.32 9.07 -10.69
CA PRO A 209 4.73 9.84 -11.87
C PRO A 209 6.10 10.49 -11.67
N THR A 210 6.90 10.54 -12.74
CA THR A 210 8.27 11.06 -12.69
C THR A 210 8.28 12.53 -12.30
N PHE A 211 8.78 12.83 -11.11
CA PHE A 211 9.00 14.21 -10.68
C PHE A 211 10.20 14.79 -11.44
N GLU A 212 10.10 16.05 -11.88
CA GLU A 212 11.22 16.74 -12.53
C GLU A 212 12.43 16.76 -11.59
N GLY A 213 13.56 16.20 -12.05
CA GLY A 213 14.79 16.07 -11.25
C GLY A 213 14.92 14.80 -10.41
N ALA A 214 13.95 13.88 -10.46
CA ALA A 214 14.06 12.55 -9.84
C ALA A 214 15.09 11.70 -10.58
N GLN A 215 16.17 11.35 -9.88
CA GLN A 215 17.19 10.42 -10.35
C GLN A 215 16.92 9.03 -9.81
N SER A 216 17.31 7.99 -10.56
CA SER A 216 17.31 6.63 -10.04
C SER A 216 18.30 6.50 -8.87
N PRO A 217 18.03 5.62 -7.87
CA PRO A 217 19.00 5.29 -6.83
C PRO A 217 20.36 4.82 -7.41
N PRO A 218 21.43 4.77 -6.59
CA PRO A 218 22.74 4.31 -7.03
C PRO A 218 22.68 2.93 -7.71
N LYS A 219 23.59 2.68 -8.67
CA LYS A 219 23.58 1.45 -9.48
C LYS A 219 23.66 0.19 -8.60
N GLY A 220 22.68 -0.69 -8.76
CA GLY A 220 22.59 -1.95 -8.01
C GLY A 220 21.92 -1.83 -6.64
N ILE A 221 21.41 -0.65 -6.26
CA ILE A 221 20.62 -0.45 -5.03
C ILE A 221 19.18 -0.17 -5.42
N LEU A 222 18.26 -1.00 -4.93
CA LEU A 222 16.82 -0.79 -5.11
C LEU A 222 16.18 -0.38 -3.79
N ILE A 223 15.21 0.54 -3.85
CA ILE A 223 14.54 1.08 -2.66
C ILE A 223 13.04 0.87 -2.80
N PHE A 224 12.44 0.20 -1.82
CA PHE A 224 11.01 -0.03 -1.73
C PHE A 224 10.46 0.61 -0.47
N ARG A 225 9.39 1.37 -0.59
CA ARG A 225 8.62 1.88 0.56
C ARG A 225 7.34 1.10 0.69
N PHE A 226 6.98 0.79 1.93
CA PHE A 226 5.68 0.26 2.28
C PHE A 226 4.82 1.38 2.90
N ASP A 227 3.65 1.70 2.32
CA ASP A 227 2.77 2.75 2.88
C ASP A 227 1.76 2.22 3.91
N GLN A 228 1.69 0.89 4.11
CA GLN A 228 0.78 0.27 5.07
C GLN A 228 1.39 -0.96 5.77
N LYS A 229 0.62 -1.55 6.69
CA LYS A 229 0.94 -2.79 7.41
C LYS A 229 1.29 -3.92 6.44
N LEU A 230 2.26 -4.74 6.82
CA LEU A 230 2.65 -5.94 6.07
C LEU A 230 1.98 -7.15 6.73
N THR A 231 0.99 -7.75 6.07
CA THR A 231 0.15 -8.81 6.67
C THR A 231 -0.13 -9.93 5.66
N PHE A 232 -0.69 -11.05 6.11
CA PHE A 232 -1.02 -12.20 5.26
C PHE A 232 -1.89 -11.86 4.02
N PRO A 233 -2.86 -10.93 4.02
CA PRO A 233 -3.71 -10.68 2.86
C PRO A 233 -2.99 -10.01 1.70
N ASN A 234 -1.90 -9.28 1.99
CA ASN A 234 -1.18 -8.48 1.02
C ASN A 234 0.25 -8.94 0.75
N ALA A 235 0.80 -9.82 1.57
CA ALA A 235 2.20 -10.16 1.49
C ALA A 235 2.55 -10.94 0.21
N ASP A 236 1.72 -11.87 -0.27
CA ASP A 236 1.98 -12.61 -1.53
C ASP A 236 2.08 -11.66 -2.74
N TYR A 237 1.19 -10.68 -2.79
CA TYR A 237 1.22 -9.67 -3.85
C TYR A 237 2.49 -8.81 -3.76
N ILE A 238 2.96 -8.48 -2.55
CA ILE A 238 4.21 -7.74 -2.35
C ILE A 238 5.41 -8.56 -2.83
N GLU A 239 5.42 -9.87 -2.54
CA GLU A 239 6.46 -10.78 -3.02
C GLU A 239 6.59 -10.74 -4.55
N ASP A 240 5.48 -10.97 -5.24
CA ASP A 240 5.46 -11.00 -6.70
C ASP A 240 5.92 -9.69 -7.31
N GLN A 241 5.49 -8.56 -6.75
CA GLN A 241 5.85 -7.24 -7.26
C GLN A 241 7.31 -6.89 -7.00
N VAL A 242 7.84 -7.14 -5.79
CA VAL A 242 9.25 -6.90 -5.48
C VAL A 242 10.13 -7.76 -6.38
N ILE A 243 9.82 -9.04 -6.52
CA ILE A 243 10.59 -9.96 -7.37
C ILE A 243 10.51 -9.56 -8.84
N SER A 244 9.32 -9.21 -9.34
CA SER A 244 9.13 -8.78 -10.73
C SER A 244 9.89 -7.49 -11.02
N TYR A 245 9.85 -6.53 -10.11
CA TYR A 245 10.57 -5.27 -10.24
C TYR A 245 12.10 -5.48 -10.20
N VAL A 246 12.59 -6.32 -9.29
CA VAL A 246 14.01 -6.70 -9.22
C VAL A 246 14.45 -7.30 -10.55
N LYS A 247 13.71 -8.29 -11.08
CA LYS A 247 14.04 -8.96 -12.35
C LYS A 247 14.00 -8.03 -13.56
N ALA A 248 13.14 -7.00 -13.54
CA ALA A 248 13.02 -6.04 -14.63
C ALA A 248 14.16 -5.00 -14.63
N ASN A 249 14.71 -4.67 -13.46
CA ASN A 249 15.67 -3.56 -13.30
C ASN A 249 17.11 -3.99 -12.99
N THR A 250 17.35 -5.28 -12.75
CA THR A 250 18.69 -5.80 -12.40
C THR A 250 19.07 -7.00 -13.23
N ARG A 251 20.37 -7.27 -13.29
CA ARG A 251 20.91 -8.40 -14.03
C ARG A 251 20.86 -9.68 -13.22
N ARG A 252 20.29 -10.73 -13.80
CA ARG A 252 20.44 -12.11 -13.35
C ARG A 252 21.89 -12.54 -13.51
N MET A 253 22.52 -12.97 -12.42
CA MET A 253 23.87 -13.51 -12.43
C MET A 253 23.88 -15.04 -12.41
N ALA A 254 22.80 -15.66 -11.91
CA ALA A 254 22.71 -17.11 -11.81
C ALA A 254 22.84 -17.76 -13.18
N GLU A 255 23.71 -18.78 -13.25
CA GLU A 255 23.98 -19.51 -14.48
C GLU A 255 22.68 -20.00 -15.11
N MET A 256 22.60 -19.77 -16.41
CA MET A 256 21.43 -20.02 -17.23
C MET A 256 21.63 -21.36 -17.96
N PRO A 257 20.65 -22.29 -17.93
CA PRO A 257 20.78 -23.55 -18.64
C PRO A 257 21.03 -23.32 -20.13
N THR A 258 22.08 -23.94 -20.66
CA THR A 258 22.52 -23.77 -22.07
C THR A 258 21.89 -24.79 -23.01
N LYS A 259 21.34 -25.89 -22.46
CA LYS A 259 20.70 -26.96 -23.23
C LYS A 259 19.20 -26.74 -23.31
N ALA A 260 18.63 -26.97 -24.50
CA ALA A 260 17.19 -26.81 -24.73
C ALA A 260 16.32 -27.72 -23.83
N ASN A 261 16.82 -28.89 -23.43
CA ASN A 261 16.11 -29.82 -22.54
C ASN A 261 16.15 -29.39 -21.06
N ASP A 262 17.05 -28.47 -20.69
CA ASP A 262 17.20 -27.97 -19.33
C ASP A 262 16.45 -26.63 -19.12
N LEU A 263 15.76 -26.14 -20.16
CA LEU A 263 14.94 -24.94 -20.09
C LEU A 263 13.66 -25.19 -19.28
N PRO A 264 13.23 -24.23 -18.46
CA PRO A 264 11.90 -24.26 -17.84
C PRO A 264 10.80 -24.45 -18.88
N TRP A 265 9.78 -25.25 -18.55
CA TRP A 265 8.67 -25.59 -19.46
C TRP A 265 7.88 -24.37 -19.98
N ASN A 266 8.03 -23.21 -19.33
CA ASN A 266 7.35 -21.96 -19.64
C ASN A 266 8.17 -20.98 -20.48
N GLU A 267 9.38 -21.34 -20.94
CA GLU A 267 10.23 -20.45 -21.74
C GLU A 267 10.61 -21.08 -23.10
N ALA A 268 10.27 -20.41 -24.20
CA ALA A 268 10.73 -20.79 -25.54
C ALA A 268 12.16 -20.29 -25.80
N LYS A 269 12.95 -21.04 -26.59
CA LYS A 269 14.38 -20.76 -26.83
C LYS A 269 14.67 -19.36 -27.40
N GLU A 270 13.83 -18.87 -28.32
CA GLU A 270 14.01 -17.53 -28.93
C GLU A 270 13.75 -16.39 -27.93
N THR A 271 12.71 -16.55 -27.11
CA THR A 271 12.42 -15.65 -25.98
C THR A 271 13.54 -15.69 -24.95
N TYR A 272 14.17 -16.85 -24.76
CA TYR A 272 15.29 -17.03 -23.84
C TYR A 272 16.56 -16.30 -24.28
N GLU A 273 17.00 -16.45 -25.54
CA GLU A 273 18.23 -15.81 -26.05
C GLU A 273 18.12 -14.28 -26.07
N SER A 274 16.95 -13.76 -26.45
CA SER A 274 16.66 -12.32 -26.37
C SER A 274 16.69 -11.80 -24.94
N ASN A 275 16.11 -12.53 -23.99
CA ASN A 275 16.16 -12.20 -22.57
C ASN A 275 17.61 -12.17 -22.03
N VAL A 276 18.48 -13.10 -22.43
CA VAL A 276 19.91 -13.12 -22.04
C VAL A 276 20.62 -11.84 -22.48
N GLN A 277 20.37 -11.39 -23.70
CA GLN A 277 21.02 -10.22 -24.27
C GLN A 277 20.53 -8.91 -23.62
N SER A 278 19.23 -8.79 -23.38
CA SER A 278 18.65 -7.69 -22.61
C SER A 278 19.14 -7.68 -21.15
N ASN A 279 19.25 -8.85 -20.52
CA ASN A 279 19.72 -9.01 -19.15
C ASN A 279 21.17 -8.53 -18.97
N SER A 280 22.03 -8.74 -19.97
CA SER A 280 23.45 -8.35 -19.92
C SER A 280 23.67 -6.84 -19.81
N GLN A 281 22.69 -6.01 -20.21
CA GLN A 281 22.76 -4.55 -20.15
C GLN A 281 22.39 -3.97 -18.78
N LEU A 282 21.75 -4.76 -17.91
CA LEU A 282 21.29 -4.31 -16.59
C LEU A 282 22.43 -4.33 -15.56
N PRO A 283 22.37 -3.48 -14.51
CA PRO A 283 23.34 -3.52 -13.42
C PRO A 283 23.12 -4.75 -12.52
N PRO A 284 24.18 -5.36 -11.94
CA PRO A 284 24.02 -6.40 -10.92
C PRO A 284 23.39 -5.81 -9.65
N LEU A 285 22.51 -6.58 -9.01
CA LEU A 285 21.91 -6.21 -7.73
C LEU A 285 22.94 -6.36 -6.60
N LYS A 286 23.03 -5.35 -5.73
CA LYS A 286 23.93 -5.32 -4.56
C LYS A 286 23.15 -5.32 -3.26
N ALA A 287 22.17 -4.43 -3.15
CA ALA A 287 21.40 -4.24 -1.94
C ALA A 287 19.95 -3.87 -2.24
N ILE A 288 19.07 -4.25 -1.33
CA ILE A 288 17.68 -3.84 -1.28
C ILE A 288 17.46 -3.06 0.02
N VAL A 289 16.91 -1.86 -0.09
CA VAL A 289 16.51 -1.02 1.03
C VAL A 289 14.99 -1.06 1.15
N PHE A 290 14.48 -1.45 2.31
CA PHE A 290 13.07 -1.39 2.65
C PHE A 290 12.80 -0.24 3.63
N ASP A 291 11.95 0.70 3.22
CA ASP A 291 11.43 1.78 4.06
C ASP A 291 10.14 1.32 4.77
N PHE A 292 10.24 1.16 6.10
CA PHE A 292 9.17 0.69 6.99
C PHE A 292 8.43 1.84 7.70
N SER A 293 8.60 3.10 7.26
CA SER A 293 8.02 4.28 7.93
C SER A 293 6.51 4.20 8.18
N ALA A 294 5.74 3.56 7.30
CA ALA A 294 4.30 3.38 7.49
C ALA A 294 3.90 1.95 7.96
N VAL A 295 4.86 1.05 8.12
CA VAL A 295 4.62 -0.32 8.58
C VAL A 295 4.56 -0.34 10.10
N CYS A 296 3.34 -0.31 10.64
CA CYS A 296 3.13 -0.37 12.10
C CYS A 296 2.98 -1.79 12.65
N ILE A 297 2.61 -2.77 11.81
CA ILE A 297 2.39 -4.17 12.19
C ILE A 297 2.94 -5.08 11.08
N VAL A 298 3.63 -6.14 11.49
CA VAL A 298 4.07 -7.26 10.64
C VAL A 298 3.61 -8.56 11.30
N ASP A 299 2.92 -9.42 10.55
CA ASP A 299 2.57 -10.77 11.02
C ASP A 299 3.60 -11.83 10.59
N SER A 300 3.47 -13.06 11.10
CA SER A 300 4.42 -14.14 10.82
C SER A 300 4.50 -14.48 9.33
N THR A 301 3.37 -14.41 8.61
CA THR A 301 3.31 -14.67 7.16
C THR A 301 4.08 -13.60 6.39
N ALA A 302 3.90 -12.33 6.75
CA ALA A 302 4.65 -11.23 6.17
C ALA A 302 6.17 -11.34 6.38
N VAL A 303 6.61 -11.74 7.58
CA VAL A 303 8.03 -12.02 7.84
C VAL A 303 8.54 -13.17 6.96
N GLN A 304 7.76 -14.25 6.85
CA GLN A 304 8.11 -15.40 6.00
C GLN A 304 8.25 -15.01 4.53
N ILE A 305 7.42 -14.08 4.07
CA ILE A 305 7.48 -13.57 2.69
C ILE A 305 8.72 -12.73 2.45
N LEU A 306 9.15 -11.90 3.41
CA LEU A 306 10.44 -11.22 3.30
C LEU A 306 11.59 -12.25 3.21
N VAL A 307 11.52 -13.35 3.95
CA VAL A 307 12.49 -14.46 3.84
C VAL A 307 12.43 -15.14 2.46
N ASN A 308 11.24 -15.31 1.89
CA ASN A 308 11.07 -15.86 0.55
C ASN A 308 11.63 -14.93 -0.53
N ILE A 309 11.37 -13.62 -0.43
CA ILE A 309 11.99 -12.59 -1.26
C ILE A 309 13.52 -12.71 -1.15
N LYS A 310 14.06 -12.74 0.07
CA LYS A 310 15.50 -12.90 0.31
C LYS A 310 16.07 -14.13 -0.41
N ARG A 311 15.43 -15.28 -0.25
CA ARG A 311 15.86 -16.54 -0.88
C ARG A 311 15.79 -16.47 -2.41
N THR A 312 14.69 -15.95 -2.96
CA THR A 312 14.47 -15.91 -4.41
C THR A 312 15.38 -14.90 -5.09
N VAL A 313 15.58 -13.74 -4.47
CA VAL A 313 16.47 -12.68 -4.98
C VAL A 313 17.93 -13.10 -4.89
N ASN A 314 18.38 -13.69 -3.78
CA ASN A 314 19.76 -14.21 -3.68
C ASN A 314 20.01 -15.30 -4.73
N LYS A 315 19.04 -16.19 -4.97
CA LYS A 315 19.13 -17.21 -6.03
C LYS A 315 19.17 -16.59 -7.43
N TYR A 316 18.53 -15.45 -7.66
CA TYR A 316 18.54 -14.74 -8.94
C TYR A 316 19.86 -13.98 -9.17
N ALA A 317 20.35 -13.31 -8.13
CA ALA A 317 21.56 -12.51 -8.14
C ALA A 317 22.85 -13.33 -8.00
N ASP A 318 22.75 -14.63 -7.69
CA ASP A 318 23.88 -15.56 -7.47
C ASP A 318 24.96 -15.00 -6.52
N CYS A 319 24.51 -14.15 -5.61
CA CYS A 319 25.33 -13.49 -4.60
C CYS A 319 24.47 -13.24 -3.37
N GLU A 320 25.12 -12.97 -2.24
CA GLU A 320 24.42 -12.54 -1.03
C GLU A 320 24.08 -11.05 -1.17
N VAL A 321 22.81 -10.76 -1.44
CA VAL A 321 22.30 -9.39 -1.50
C VAL A 321 22.12 -8.86 -0.08
N GLU A 322 22.49 -7.61 0.15
CA GLU A 322 22.29 -6.95 1.44
C GLU A 322 20.84 -6.45 1.57
N TYR A 323 20.21 -6.69 2.72
CA TYR A 323 18.83 -6.27 3.00
C TYR A 323 18.83 -5.25 4.14
N HIS A 324 18.66 -3.98 3.78
CA HIS A 324 18.66 -2.86 4.73
C HIS A 324 17.22 -2.46 5.07
N PHE A 325 16.97 -2.20 6.35
CA PHE A 325 15.66 -1.74 6.83
C PHE A 325 15.79 -0.34 7.41
N ALA A 326 14.96 0.58 6.95
CA ALA A 326 14.91 1.96 7.42
C ALA A 326 13.58 2.25 8.13
N ASN A 327 13.60 3.20 9.08
CA ASN A 327 12.39 3.76 9.71
C ASN A 327 11.50 2.73 10.44
N ILE A 328 12.07 1.67 11.01
CA ILE A 328 11.31 0.75 11.87
C ILE A 328 11.03 1.43 13.22
N LEU A 329 9.77 1.79 13.46
CA LEU A 329 9.34 2.43 14.71
C LEU A 329 9.08 1.42 15.83
N ASN A 330 8.69 0.19 15.50
CA ASN A 330 8.29 -0.82 16.46
C ASN A 330 9.40 -1.87 16.67
N GLU A 331 9.91 -1.96 17.90
CA GLU A 331 10.99 -2.89 18.25
C GLU A 331 10.60 -4.36 18.04
N SER A 332 9.33 -4.71 18.19
CA SER A 332 8.84 -6.08 17.94
C SER A 332 9.02 -6.50 16.49
N ILE A 333 8.86 -5.57 15.53
CA ILE A 333 9.09 -5.83 14.11
C ILE A 333 10.59 -6.07 13.88
N GLN A 334 11.44 -5.22 14.45
CA GLN A 334 12.89 -5.38 14.34
C GLN A 334 13.34 -6.74 14.91
N ARG A 335 12.84 -7.15 16.08
CA ARG A 335 13.13 -8.45 16.68
C ARG A 335 12.66 -9.60 15.79
N ALA A 336 11.46 -9.52 15.21
CA ALA A 336 10.94 -10.54 14.31
C ALA A 336 11.81 -10.70 13.05
N LEU A 337 12.29 -9.59 12.47
CA LEU A 337 13.21 -9.61 11.33
C LEU A 337 14.58 -10.21 11.70
N ILE A 338 15.11 -9.88 12.89
CA ILE A 338 16.36 -10.47 13.38
C ILE A 338 16.23 -11.99 13.56
N ILE A 339 15.13 -12.44 14.17
CA ILE A 339 14.82 -13.88 14.33
C ILE A 339 14.70 -14.58 12.97
N ALA A 340 14.15 -13.89 11.97
CA ALA A 340 14.03 -14.40 10.61
C ALA A 340 15.36 -14.43 9.82
N GLY A 341 16.47 -13.99 10.43
CA GLY A 341 17.79 -14.03 9.81
C GLY A 341 18.14 -12.80 8.98
N PHE A 342 17.47 -11.66 9.20
CA PHE A 342 17.94 -10.36 8.74
C PHE A 342 18.87 -9.74 9.77
N GLY A 343 19.99 -9.12 9.37
CA GLY A 343 20.91 -8.46 10.30
C GLY A 343 22.12 -9.29 10.77
N SER A 344 22.14 -10.62 10.56
CA SER A 344 23.25 -11.50 10.96
C SER A 344 24.05 -11.99 9.76
N VAL A 345 25.39 -11.96 9.86
CA VAL A 345 26.34 -12.50 8.87
C VAL A 345 26.56 -14.00 9.08
N ASP A 346 26.31 -14.53 10.27
CA ASP A 346 26.55 -15.94 10.60
C ASP A 346 25.34 -16.82 10.29
N GLN A 347 25.41 -17.53 9.16
CA GLN A 347 24.39 -18.41 8.58
C GLN A 347 24.17 -19.74 9.32
N LYS A 348 24.59 -19.89 10.61
CA LYS A 348 24.41 -21.13 11.37
C LYS A 348 23.19 -21.19 12.29
N ALA A 349 22.41 -20.11 12.41
CA ALA A 349 21.11 -20.19 13.03
C ALA A 349 20.14 -20.87 12.07
N SER A 350 19.97 -22.18 12.26
CA SER A 350 18.98 -23.01 11.59
C SER A 350 17.62 -22.32 11.55
N LEU A 351 17.05 -22.28 10.34
CA LEU A 351 15.64 -22.00 10.05
C LEU A 351 14.75 -22.59 11.15
N VAL A 352 14.24 -21.74 12.04
CA VAL A 352 13.09 -22.12 12.85
C VAL A 352 11.88 -21.88 11.96
N ASP A 353 11.25 -22.96 11.50
CA ASP A 353 9.92 -22.88 10.89
C ASP A 353 8.98 -22.21 11.90
N ILE A 354 8.61 -20.96 11.62
CA ILE A 354 7.74 -20.13 12.47
C ILE A 354 6.31 -20.73 12.55
N GLY A 355 6.02 -21.77 11.77
CA GLY A 355 4.69 -22.38 11.63
C GLY A 355 4.35 -23.57 12.54
N THR A 356 5.27 -24.17 13.31
CA THR A 356 4.96 -25.47 13.97
C THR A 356 5.34 -25.65 15.45
N ASN A 357 5.90 -24.67 16.16
CA ASN A 357 6.29 -24.88 17.57
C ASN A 357 5.58 -23.93 18.56
N THR A 358 4.37 -24.29 18.96
CA THR A 358 3.77 -23.91 20.26
C THR A 358 4.08 -24.93 21.36
N ALA A 359 4.98 -25.90 21.14
CA ALA A 359 5.33 -26.91 22.14
C ALA A 359 6.84 -27.13 22.22
N LYS A 360 7.53 -26.28 22.99
CA LYS A 360 8.72 -26.53 23.82
C LYS A 360 9.42 -25.21 24.14
N ILE A 361 8.93 -24.52 25.17
CA ILE A 361 9.60 -23.37 25.78
C ILE A 361 10.37 -23.77 27.05
N ASP A 362 10.35 -25.04 27.47
CA ASP A 362 10.90 -25.46 28.77
C ASP A 362 12.38 -25.92 28.77
N ASP A 363 13.04 -26.07 27.61
CA ASP A 363 14.38 -26.70 27.57
C ASP A 363 15.57 -25.74 27.35
N LEU A 364 15.36 -24.42 27.37
CA LEU A 364 16.45 -23.43 27.18
C LEU A 364 16.87 -22.67 28.44
N GLU A 365 16.28 -22.94 29.60
CA GLU A 365 16.67 -22.29 30.87
C GLU A 365 17.84 -22.97 31.62
N SER A 366 18.42 -24.08 31.14
CA SER A 366 19.34 -24.88 31.98
C SER A 366 20.84 -24.85 31.66
N LYS A 367 21.34 -24.18 30.61
CA LYS A 367 22.80 -24.17 30.32
C LYS A 367 23.33 -22.88 29.69
N HIS A 368 23.35 -21.79 30.45
CA HIS A 368 24.56 -20.96 30.61
C HIS A 368 24.35 -19.96 31.76
N SER A 369 24.71 -20.41 32.95
CA SER A 369 24.96 -19.57 34.10
C SER A 369 26.28 -18.82 33.84
N VAL A 370 26.20 -17.59 33.32
CA VAL A 370 27.26 -16.60 33.55
C VAL A 370 26.66 -15.56 34.48
N GLU A 371 27.01 -15.74 35.74
CA GLU A 371 26.70 -14.89 36.88
C GLU A 371 27.23 -13.47 36.62
N ILE A 372 26.37 -12.53 36.22
CA ILE A 372 26.67 -11.10 36.34
C ILE A 372 26.07 -10.65 37.68
N LYS A 373 26.95 -10.63 38.69
CA LYS A 373 26.70 -10.01 39.99
C LYS A 373 26.15 -8.60 39.80
N LEU A 374 24.95 -8.38 40.36
CA LEU A 374 24.38 -7.06 40.57
C LEU A 374 25.15 -6.34 41.69
N SER A 375 26.29 -5.74 41.37
CA SER A 375 26.95 -4.76 42.24
C SER A 375 26.44 -3.37 41.88
N MET A 376 25.56 -2.83 42.74
CA MET A 376 25.29 -1.40 42.82
C MET A 376 26.59 -0.69 43.23
N GLU A 377 27.33 -0.17 42.26
CA GLU A 377 28.27 0.92 42.48
C GLU A 377 27.98 2.04 41.49
N THR A 378 27.60 3.18 42.07
CA THR A 378 27.43 4.46 41.42
C THR A 378 28.80 4.94 40.93
N LYS A 379 29.07 4.92 39.61
CA LYS A 379 29.90 5.95 38.93
C LYS A 379 30.08 5.74 37.42
N LYS A 380 29.92 6.86 36.73
CA LYS A 380 30.42 7.27 35.40
C LYS A 380 29.78 6.63 34.15
N SER A 381 29.03 7.50 33.47
CA SER A 381 28.79 7.56 32.03
C SER A 381 29.86 6.83 31.22
N ALA A 382 29.47 5.77 30.53
CA ALA A 382 30.33 5.08 29.56
C ALA A 382 30.33 5.86 28.24
N GLU A 383 31.55 6.11 27.77
CA GLU A 383 31.93 6.99 26.67
C GLU A 383 31.42 6.50 25.32
N ILE A 384 30.89 7.44 24.54
CA ILE A 384 30.74 7.35 23.08
C ILE A 384 32.16 7.33 22.51
N SER A 385 32.60 6.20 21.96
CA SER A 385 33.90 6.13 21.29
C SER A 385 33.78 6.75 19.89
N GLU A 386 34.25 7.99 19.79
CA GLU A 386 34.39 8.75 18.55
C GLU A 386 35.49 8.09 17.69
N VAL A 387 35.10 7.35 16.64
CA VAL A 387 36.06 6.95 15.60
C VAL A 387 36.14 8.11 14.61
N VAL A 388 37.13 8.97 14.83
CA VAL A 388 37.48 10.08 13.92
C VAL A 388 38.08 9.47 12.65
N ILE A 389 37.32 9.49 11.55
CA ILE A 389 37.88 9.39 10.21
C ILE A 389 38.12 10.84 9.77
N GLU A 390 39.39 11.26 9.74
CA GLU A 390 39.76 12.62 9.32
C GLU A 390 39.27 12.89 7.90
N GLY A 391 38.32 13.83 7.77
CA GLY A 391 37.94 14.42 6.48
C GLY A 391 36.45 14.43 6.14
N SER A 392 35.55 14.88 7.04
CA SER A 392 34.30 15.60 6.70
C SER A 392 33.49 15.90 7.97
N GLU A 393 33.24 17.18 8.25
CA GLU A 393 32.53 17.66 9.46
C GLU A 393 30.99 17.51 9.42
N ASP A 394 30.47 16.34 9.02
CA ASP A 394 29.03 16.03 9.16
C ASP A 394 28.87 14.62 9.72
N THR A 395 28.99 14.48 11.03
CA THR A 395 28.86 13.21 11.75
C THR A 395 27.40 12.78 11.78
N ILE A 396 26.99 11.96 10.82
CA ILE A 396 25.71 11.24 10.86
C ILE A 396 25.84 10.17 11.96
N ILE A 397 24.97 10.23 12.97
CA ILE A 397 24.90 9.28 14.07
C ILE A 397 24.59 7.90 13.49
N THR A 398 25.63 7.11 13.22
CA THR A 398 25.47 5.72 12.79
C THR A 398 25.04 4.92 14.00
N SER A 399 23.95 4.15 13.88
CA SER A 399 23.50 3.22 14.92
C SER A 399 24.57 2.13 15.16
N GLN A 400 25.57 2.44 15.98
CA GLN A 400 26.57 1.48 16.48
C GLN A 400 25.85 0.36 17.23
N GLY A 401 25.71 -0.80 16.58
CA GLY A 401 25.23 -2.03 17.23
C GLY A 401 24.19 -2.87 16.47
N LYS A 402 23.57 -2.36 15.39
CA LYS A 402 22.57 -3.14 14.61
C LYS A 402 22.87 -3.08 13.11
N LYS A 403 23.72 -3.99 12.63
CA LYS A 403 24.06 -4.12 11.20
C LYS A 403 22.77 -4.27 10.38
N PHE A 404 22.63 -3.50 9.29
CA PHE A 404 21.49 -3.49 8.36
C PHE A 404 20.17 -2.83 8.85
N PHE A 405 20.13 -2.24 10.04
CA PHE A 405 18.96 -1.49 10.53
C PHE A 405 19.31 -0.01 10.72
N HIS A 406 18.55 0.87 10.07
CA HIS A 406 18.88 2.29 9.92
C HIS A 406 17.73 3.18 10.38
N LEU A 407 18.06 4.38 10.86
CA LEU A 407 17.04 5.34 11.28
C LEU A 407 16.37 6.01 10.08
N SER A 408 17.12 6.17 8.98
CA SER A 408 16.65 6.81 7.75
C SER A 408 16.99 6.01 6.50
N VAL A 409 16.23 6.24 5.42
CA VAL A 409 16.51 5.64 4.10
C VAL A 409 17.86 6.11 3.56
N GLU A 410 18.26 7.36 3.83
CA GLU A 410 19.55 7.89 3.38
C GLU A 410 20.72 7.16 4.03
N GLU A 411 20.67 6.97 5.35
CA GLU A 411 21.66 6.18 6.09
C GLU A 411 21.73 4.74 5.55
N ALA A 412 20.58 4.14 5.27
CA ALA A 412 20.51 2.80 4.68
C ALA A 412 21.19 2.72 3.30
N VAL A 413 20.99 3.72 2.44
CA VAL A 413 21.59 3.78 1.10
C VAL A 413 23.09 4.05 1.17
N ILE A 414 23.54 4.92 2.08
CA ILE A 414 24.96 5.17 2.32
C ILE A 414 25.64 3.89 2.81
N ALA A 415 25.03 3.21 3.79
CA ALA A 415 25.52 1.94 4.30
C ALA A 415 25.57 0.86 3.20
N ALA A 416 24.57 0.78 2.33
CA ALA A 416 24.55 -0.15 1.20
C ALA A 416 25.56 0.21 0.10
N THR A 417 25.88 1.49 -0.05
CA THR A 417 26.90 1.96 -1.02
C THR A 417 28.31 1.65 -0.51
N ASN A 418 28.53 1.83 0.79
CA ASN A 418 29.80 1.58 1.47
C ASN A 418 30.00 0.09 1.80
N GLY A 419 28.92 -0.69 1.93
CA GLY A 419 28.91 -2.11 2.31
C GLY A 419 29.24 -3.09 1.20
N ALA A 420 29.52 -2.62 -0.02
CA ALA A 420 29.74 -3.48 -1.16
C ALA A 420 31.25 -3.79 -1.35
N TRP A 421 31.68 -4.94 -0.84
CA TRP A 421 32.98 -5.60 -1.10
C TRP A 421 34.21 -4.93 -0.45
N GLU A 422 34.48 -5.28 0.81
CA GLU A 422 35.85 -5.54 1.28
C GLU A 422 35.91 -6.94 1.92
#